data_AF-M6A1S7-F1
#
_entry.id   AF-M6A1S7-F1
#
_cell.length_a   1.000
_cell.length_b   1.000
_cell.length_c   1.000
_cell.angle_alpha   90.00
_cell.angle_beta   90.00
_cell.angle_gamma   90.00
#
_symmetry.space_group_name_H-M   'P 1'
#
loop_
_entity.id
_entity.type
_entity.pdbx_description
1 polymer ?
#
loop_
_entity_poly.entity_id
_entity_poly.type
_entity_poly.pdbx_seq_one_letter_code
_entity_poly.pdbx_strand_id
1 'polypeptide(L)'
;MVYDLSVQEFVQLIKKGKKKFTKVSIEDFHFTLRNYDLENIEFRNSFVNINLEKCNLKNSKFISCNLKTISIRNCSMENCYISDCHIESIVILGRNINRIVFGTNYAYGATLSPEKCLGLYTK
;
A
#
# COMPACT_ATOMS: atom_id res chain seq x y z
N MET A 1 9.31 -6.56 -17.17
CA MET A 1 8.93 -7.83 -16.52
C MET A 1 8.67 -7.51 -15.05
N VAL A 2 7.56 -8.00 -14.50
CA VAL A 2 7.28 -7.96 -13.06
C VAL A 2 7.90 -9.22 -12.46
N TYR A 3 8.55 -9.11 -11.30
CA TYR A 3 9.23 -10.22 -10.65
C TYR A 3 8.50 -10.60 -9.37
N ASP A 4 8.26 -11.90 -9.18
CA ASP A 4 7.67 -12.40 -7.94
C ASP A 4 8.67 -12.27 -6.80
N LEU A 5 8.23 -11.65 -5.71
CA LEU A 5 9.02 -11.38 -4.52
C LEU A 5 8.27 -11.94 -3.32
N SER A 6 8.79 -13.04 -2.76
CA SER A 6 8.21 -13.64 -1.56
C SER A 6 8.18 -12.65 -0.40
N VAL A 7 7.21 -12.80 0.51
CA VAL A 7 7.14 -11.95 1.70
C VAL A 7 8.38 -12.11 2.58
N GLN A 8 8.95 -13.32 2.65
CA GLN A 8 10.19 -13.58 3.39
C GLN A 8 11.36 -12.78 2.79
N GLU A 9 11.53 -12.79 1.48
CA GLU A 9 12.56 -12.02 0.80
C GLU A 9 12.33 -10.51 0.95
N PHE A 10 11.09 -10.05 0.79
CA PHE A 10 10.70 -8.66 1.05
C PHE A 10 11.13 -8.22 2.46
N VAL A 11 10.84 -9.03 3.48
CA VAL A 11 11.24 -8.79 4.87
C VAL A 11 12.77 -8.72 5.02
N GLN A 12 13.53 -9.58 4.34
CA GLN A 12 15.00 -9.51 4.39
C GLN A 12 15.53 -8.24 3.73
N LEU A 13 14.92 -7.80 2.63
CA LEU A 13 15.33 -6.59 1.92
C LEU A 13 15.06 -5.32 2.74
N ILE A 14 13.90 -5.20 3.39
CA ILE A 14 13.62 -4.05 4.25
C ILE A 14 14.50 -4.03 5.49
N LYS A 15 14.86 -5.20 6.06
CA LYS A 15 15.84 -5.30 7.16
C LYS A 15 17.23 -4.83 6.75
N LYS A 16 17.59 -4.99 5.48
CA LYS A 16 18.83 -4.44 4.89
C LYS A 16 18.70 -2.95 4.50
N GLY A 17 17.60 -2.29 4.85
CA GLY A 17 17.36 -0.87 4.56
C GLY A 17 16.85 -0.59 3.14
N LYS A 18 16.48 -1.61 2.34
CA LYS A 18 15.87 -1.37 1.03
C LYS A 18 14.50 -0.74 1.21
N LYS A 19 14.30 0.43 0.61
CA LYS A 19 13.03 1.17 0.66
C LYS A 19 12.31 1.26 -0.69
N LYS A 20 12.96 0.96 -1.81
CA LYS A 20 12.38 1.09 -3.15
C LYS A 20 12.18 -0.27 -3.81
N PHE A 21 10.96 -0.51 -4.27
CA PHE A 21 10.52 -1.74 -4.91
C PHE A 21 9.81 -1.39 -6.21
N THR A 22 10.34 -1.83 -7.35
CA THR A 22 9.80 -1.48 -8.67
C THR A 22 9.60 -2.74 -9.49
N LYS A 23 8.42 -2.86 -10.12
CA LYS A 23 8.05 -4.05 -10.91
C LYS A 23 8.19 -5.34 -10.12
N VAL A 24 7.67 -5.34 -8.89
CA VAL A 24 7.60 -6.56 -8.06
C VAL A 24 6.15 -7.01 -7.88
N SER A 25 5.94 -8.31 -7.69
CA SER A 25 4.69 -8.89 -7.23
C SER A 25 4.91 -9.46 -5.84
N ILE A 26 4.21 -8.92 -4.84
CA ILE A 26 4.21 -9.45 -3.47
C ILE A 26 2.77 -9.79 -3.12
N GLU A 27 2.50 -11.08 -2.93
CA GLU A 27 1.16 -11.59 -2.62
C GLU A 27 1.23 -12.67 -1.55
N ASP A 28 0.48 -12.48 -0.47
CA ASP A 28 0.23 -13.50 0.54
C ASP A 28 -1.05 -13.17 1.32
N PHE A 29 -2.12 -13.93 1.03
CA PHE A 29 -3.44 -13.72 1.62
C PHE A 29 -3.53 -14.17 3.09
N HIS A 30 -2.65 -15.07 3.52
CA HIS A 30 -2.71 -15.68 4.85
C HIS A 30 -1.72 -15.05 5.82
N PHE A 31 -0.64 -14.47 5.29
CA PHE A 31 0.36 -13.80 6.10
C PHE A 31 -0.06 -12.38 6.48
N THR A 32 0.32 -11.96 7.68
CA THR A 32 0.17 -10.58 8.14
C THR A 32 1.51 -10.08 8.64
N LEU A 33 1.98 -9.00 8.03
CA LEU A 33 3.17 -8.29 8.47
C LEU A 33 2.80 -7.38 9.64
N ARG A 34 3.35 -7.65 10.82
CA ARG A 34 3.00 -6.97 12.08
C ARG A 34 4.13 -6.12 12.62
N ASN A 35 3.86 -4.88 13.00
CA ASN A 35 4.80 -3.98 13.68
C ASN A 35 6.11 -3.71 12.91
N TYR A 36 6.08 -3.71 11.58
CA TYR A 36 7.26 -3.39 10.77
C TYR A 36 7.37 -1.89 10.51
N ASP A 37 8.61 -1.40 10.49
CA ASP A 37 8.91 -0.05 10.03
C ASP A 37 9.04 0.00 8.50
N LEU A 38 8.00 0.51 7.86
CA LEU A 38 7.91 0.72 6.42
C LEU A 38 7.93 2.21 6.07
N GLU A 39 8.45 3.06 6.95
CA GLU A 39 8.55 4.49 6.69
C GLU A 39 9.38 4.74 5.43
N ASN A 40 8.91 5.67 4.60
CA ASN A 40 9.52 6.03 3.31
C ASN A 40 9.60 4.88 2.30
N ILE A 41 8.88 3.76 2.50
CA ILE A 41 8.84 2.69 1.50
C ILE A 41 8.14 3.18 0.24
N GLU A 42 8.65 2.79 -0.92
CA GLU A 42 8.12 3.16 -2.22
C GLU A 42 7.94 1.92 -3.09
N PHE A 43 6.70 1.69 -3.52
CA PHE A 43 6.34 0.73 -4.56
C PHE A 43 5.99 1.48 -5.85
N ARG A 44 6.56 1.01 -6.98
CA ARG A 44 6.25 1.53 -8.32
C ARG A 44 5.98 0.41 -9.32
N ASN A 45 4.90 0.53 -10.08
CA ASN A 45 4.57 -0.45 -11.13
C ASN A 45 4.50 -1.90 -10.58
N SER A 46 3.97 -2.06 -9.37
CA SER A 46 4.04 -3.31 -8.60
C SER A 46 2.65 -3.84 -8.27
N PHE A 47 2.55 -5.14 -8.06
CA PHE A 47 1.39 -5.80 -7.47
C PHE A 47 1.66 -6.03 -5.98
N VAL A 48 0.79 -5.52 -5.10
CA VAL A 48 0.99 -5.59 -3.64
C VAL A 48 -0.32 -6.01 -2.98
N ASN A 49 -0.36 -7.25 -2.53
CA ASN A 49 -1.52 -7.86 -1.90
C ASN A 49 -1.12 -8.62 -0.63
N ILE A 50 -0.95 -7.88 0.46
CA ILE A 50 -0.53 -8.40 1.76
C ILE A 50 -1.34 -7.76 2.88
N ASN A 51 -1.46 -8.46 4.00
CA ASN A 51 -2.03 -7.87 5.21
C ASN A 51 -0.95 -7.11 6.01
N LEU A 52 -1.22 -5.86 6.35
CA LEU A 52 -0.38 -4.98 7.17
C LEU A 52 -1.12 -4.63 8.45
N GLU A 53 -0.50 -4.91 9.60
CA GLU A 53 -1.06 -4.58 10.90
C GLU A 53 -0.05 -3.82 11.76
N LYS A 54 -0.44 -2.67 12.33
CA LYS A 54 0.41 -1.86 13.23
C LYS A 54 1.77 -1.48 12.62
N CYS A 55 1.88 -1.42 11.29
CA CYS A 55 3.10 -1.01 10.60
C CYS A 55 3.21 0.53 10.55
N ASN A 56 4.44 1.03 10.46
CA ASN A 56 4.69 2.44 10.17
C ASN A 56 4.76 2.64 8.65
N LEU A 57 3.74 3.26 8.06
CA LEU A 57 3.65 3.61 6.63
C LEU A 57 3.80 5.11 6.39
N LYS A 58 4.36 5.86 7.36
CA LYS A 58 4.58 7.30 7.20
C LYS A 58 5.41 7.58 5.96
N ASN A 59 5.01 8.61 5.21
CA ASN A 59 5.67 9.05 3.98
C ASN A 59 5.85 7.94 2.91
N SER A 60 5.14 6.80 3.04
CA SER A 60 5.21 5.71 2.06
C SER A 60 4.50 6.10 0.78
N LYS A 61 4.87 5.44 -0.33
CA LYS A 61 4.36 5.76 -1.66
C LYS A 61 4.00 4.51 -2.43
N PHE A 62 2.79 4.48 -2.97
CA PHE A 62 2.32 3.48 -3.91
C PHE A 62 1.94 4.20 -5.19
N ILE A 63 2.69 3.94 -6.27
CA ILE A 63 2.55 4.67 -7.53
C ILE A 63 2.43 3.67 -8.68
N SER A 64 1.35 3.77 -9.45
CA SER A 64 1.09 2.85 -10.55
C SER A 64 1.02 1.38 -10.08
N CYS A 65 0.49 1.15 -8.88
CA CYS A 65 0.41 -0.17 -8.28
C CYS A 65 -0.96 -0.82 -8.45
N ASN A 66 -0.98 -2.14 -8.43
CA ASN A 66 -2.20 -2.90 -8.19
C ASN A 66 -2.25 -3.27 -6.71
N LEU A 67 -3.19 -2.66 -5.98
CA LEU A 67 -3.38 -2.80 -4.54
C LEU A 67 -4.68 -3.56 -4.22
N LYS A 68 -5.17 -4.37 -5.15
CA LYS A 68 -6.40 -5.16 -4.97
C LYS A 68 -6.28 -5.98 -3.69
N THR A 69 -7.35 -5.95 -2.90
CA THR A 69 -7.51 -6.72 -1.65
C THR A 69 -6.49 -6.47 -0.54
N ILE A 70 -5.62 -5.46 -0.66
CA ILE A 70 -4.71 -5.10 0.42
C ILE A 70 -5.48 -4.71 1.69
N SER A 71 -4.98 -5.15 2.85
CA SER A 71 -5.58 -4.88 4.15
C SER A 71 -4.57 -4.12 5.01
N ILE A 72 -4.89 -2.88 5.36
CA ILE A 72 -4.04 -1.97 6.16
C ILE A 72 -4.81 -1.65 7.44
N ARG A 73 -4.38 -2.22 8.56
CA ARG A 73 -5.07 -2.14 9.85
C ARG A 73 -4.18 -1.52 10.92
N ASN A 74 -4.69 -0.51 11.62
CA ASN A 74 -4.01 0.15 12.73
C ASN A 74 -2.59 0.64 12.40
N CYS A 75 -2.29 0.95 11.14
CA CYS A 75 -0.99 1.46 10.70
C CYS A 75 -0.93 2.99 10.83
N SER A 76 0.28 3.53 11.03
CA SER A 76 0.54 4.97 10.90
C SER A 76 0.68 5.33 9.43
N MET A 77 -0.18 6.21 8.90
CA MET A 77 -0.26 6.49 7.45
C MET A 77 -0.13 7.99 7.13
N GLU A 78 0.47 8.77 8.03
CA GLU A 78 0.69 10.19 7.79
C GLU A 78 1.53 10.41 6.52
N ASN A 79 1.00 11.21 5.59
CA ASN A 79 1.61 11.49 4.29
C ASN A 79 1.86 10.24 3.43
N CYS A 80 1.13 9.13 3.67
CA CYS A 80 1.10 8.02 2.74
C CYS A 80 0.48 8.48 1.42
N TYR A 81 1.17 8.26 0.30
CA TYR A 81 0.74 8.71 -1.02
C TYR A 81 0.33 7.53 -1.90
N ILE A 82 -0.91 7.55 -2.40
CA ILE A 82 -1.46 6.50 -3.27
C ILE A 82 -1.98 7.16 -4.55
N SER A 83 -1.29 6.93 -5.68
CA SER A 83 -1.65 7.51 -6.97
C SER A 83 -1.44 6.52 -8.12
N ASP A 84 -2.26 6.68 -9.16
CA ASP A 84 -2.32 5.83 -10.34
C ASP A 84 -2.51 4.35 -10.00
N CYS A 85 -3.10 4.04 -8.85
CA CYS A 85 -3.27 2.69 -8.36
C CYS A 85 -4.65 2.12 -8.68
N HIS A 86 -4.70 0.81 -8.86
CA HIS A 86 -5.94 0.03 -8.77
C HIS A 86 -6.22 -0.28 -7.30
N ILE A 87 -7.34 0.23 -6.78
CA ILE A 87 -7.70 0.19 -5.36
C ILE A 87 -9.04 -0.53 -5.11
N GLU A 88 -9.32 -1.60 -5.86
CA GLU A 88 -10.54 -2.39 -5.62
C GLU A 88 -10.43 -3.23 -4.35
N SER A 89 -11.50 -3.24 -3.56
CA SER A 89 -11.63 -4.06 -2.34
C SER A 89 -10.53 -3.87 -1.30
N ILE A 90 -9.86 -2.71 -1.26
CA ILE A 90 -8.89 -2.43 -0.19
C ILE A 90 -9.62 -2.21 1.13
N VAL A 91 -8.99 -2.65 2.22
CA VAL A 91 -9.44 -2.37 3.58
C VAL A 91 -8.44 -1.44 4.24
N ILE A 92 -8.87 -0.21 4.58
CA ILE A 92 -8.08 0.70 5.42
C ILE A 92 -8.88 0.94 6.69
N LEU A 93 -8.35 0.47 7.82
CA LEU A 93 -8.96 0.65 9.15
C LEU A 93 -7.92 1.20 10.11
N GLY A 94 -8.27 2.25 10.84
CA GLY A 94 -7.38 2.83 11.83
C GLY A 94 -7.62 4.32 12.02
N ARG A 95 -6.69 4.97 12.68
CA ARG A 95 -6.71 6.41 12.90
C ARG A 95 -5.98 7.12 11.75
N ASN A 96 -6.22 8.41 11.58
CA ASN A 96 -5.48 9.26 10.64
C ASN A 96 -5.62 8.89 9.15
N ILE A 97 -6.71 8.22 8.76
CA ILE A 97 -7.01 7.91 7.34
C ILE A 97 -7.09 9.20 6.51
N ASN A 98 -7.61 10.27 7.11
CA ASN A 98 -7.65 11.62 6.53
C ASN A 98 -6.27 12.25 6.27
N ARG A 99 -5.17 11.60 6.68
CA ARG A 99 -3.78 12.04 6.44
C ARG A 99 -3.12 11.28 5.29
N ILE A 100 -3.86 10.36 4.66
CA ILE A 100 -3.47 9.75 3.38
C ILE A 100 -3.69 10.79 2.27
N VAL A 101 -2.70 10.92 1.40
CA VAL A 101 -2.76 11.78 0.22
C VAL A 101 -3.08 10.90 -0.99
N PHE A 102 -4.25 11.07 -1.56
CA PHE A 102 -4.63 10.37 -2.79
C PHE A 102 -4.30 11.22 -4.02
N GLY A 103 -3.77 10.59 -5.06
CA GLY A 103 -3.83 11.10 -6.42
C GLY A 103 -5.07 10.55 -7.15
N THR A 104 -5.04 10.58 -8.47
CA THR A 104 -6.02 9.88 -9.31
C THR A 104 -5.82 8.38 -9.17
N ASN A 105 -6.89 7.62 -8.93
CA ASN A 105 -6.81 6.15 -8.83
C ASN A 105 -7.97 5.50 -9.58
N TYR A 106 -7.99 4.17 -9.61
CA TYR A 106 -8.94 3.40 -10.39
C TYR A 106 -9.64 2.34 -9.53
N ALA A 107 -10.96 2.22 -9.68
CA ALA A 107 -11.73 1.14 -9.06
C ALA A 107 -12.94 0.77 -9.92
N TYR A 108 -13.17 -0.53 -10.11
CA TYR A 108 -14.32 -1.07 -10.86
C TYR A 108 -14.50 -0.45 -12.25
N GLY A 109 -13.37 -0.18 -12.95
CA GLY A 109 -13.35 0.45 -14.28
C GLY A 109 -13.56 1.96 -14.28
N ALA A 110 -13.81 2.59 -13.13
CA ALA A 110 -13.93 4.03 -13.01
C ALA A 110 -12.60 4.69 -12.64
N THR A 111 -12.39 5.91 -13.16
CA THR A 111 -11.35 6.82 -12.67
C THR A 111 -11.90 7.63 -11.49
N LEU A 112 -11.17 7.62 -10.38
CA LEU A 112 -11.52 8.30 -9.14
C LEU A 112 -10.61 9.51 -8.95
N SER A 113 -11.20 10.67 -8.69
CA SER A 113 -10.45 11.86 -8.27
C SER A 113 -9.90 11.69 -6.84
N PRO A 114 -8.87 12.46 -6.44
CA PRO A 114 -8.36 12.47 -5.07
C PRO A 114 -9.44 12.55 -3.99
N GLU A 115 -10.44 13.42 -4.18
CA GLU A 115 -11.52 13.66 -3.23
C GLU A 115 -12.46 12.44 -3.14
N LYS A 116 -12.75 11.79 -4.29
CA LYS A 116 -13.54 10.57 -4.32
C LYS A 116 -12.82 9.42 -3.61
N CYS A 117 -11.51 9.27 -3.83
CA CYS A 117 -10.71 8.28 -3.11
C CYS A 117 -10.77 8.49 -1.60
N LEU A 118 -10.55 9.73 -1.13
CA LEU A 118 -10.61 10.05 0.28
C LEU A 118 -11.99 9.72 0.88
N GLY A 119 -13.07 10.12 0.20
CA GLY A 119 -14.44 9.88 0.65
C GLY A 119 -14.86 8.40 0.73
N LEU A 120 -14.13 7.47 0.09
CA LEU A 120 -14.35 6.04 0.25
C LEU A 120 -13.91 5.52 1.62
N TYR A 121 -12.92 6.17 2.26
CA TYR A 121 -12.25 5.65 3.46
C TYR A 121 -12.44 6.50 4.71
N THR A 122 -12.99 7.70 4.61
CA THR A 122 -13.16 8.63 5.76
C THR A 122 -14.61 8.79 6.22
N LYS A 123 -15.45 7.74 6.09
CA LYS A 123 -16.83 7.75 6.61
C LYS A 123 -16.89 7.47 8.10
#